data_AF-A0A0U3AGK3-F1
#
_entry.id   AF-A0A0U3AGK3-F1
#
_cell.length_a   1.000
_cell.length_b   1.000
_cell.length_c   1.000
_cell.angle_alpha   90.00
_cell.angle_beta   90.00
_cell.angle_gamma   90.00
#
_symmetry.space_group_name_H-M   'P 1'
#
loop_
_entity.id
_entity.type
_entity.pdbx_description
1 polymer ?
#
loop_
_entity_poly.entity_id
_entity_poly.type
_entity_poly.pdbx_seq_one_letter_code
_entity_poly.pdbx_strand_id
1 'polypeptide(L)'
;METLPGLERRLRAQLLGDVQFDAFTRGRYATDASHYQIMPLGVVAPRSVKEAERAIALAREEGVAVTARGGGTSQCGQTINSSLIVDCSKYLDHVVELDIAQKCCVVEP
;
A
#
# COMPACT_ATOMS: atom_id res chain seq x y z
N MET A 1 -16.93 -8.84 7.93
CA MET A 1 -15.58 -9.44 7.94
C MET A 1 -14.83 -8.74 9.05
N GLU A 2 -14.89 -9.30 10.27
CA GLU A 2 -14.17 -8.75 11.42
C GLU A 2 -12.69 -8.66 11.08
N THR A 3 -12.11 -7.49 11.27
CA THR A 3 -10.65 -7.28 11.25
C THR A 3 -10.01 -8.33 12.14
N LEU A 4 -9.22 -9.24 11.58
CA LEU A 4 -8.38 -10.16 12.35
C LEU A 4 -7.46 -9.29 13.23
N PRO A 5 -7.63 -9.26 14.57
CA PRO A 5 -6.80 -8.43 15.45
C PRO A 5 -5.30 -8.78 15.33
N GLY A 6 -4.99 -9.95 14.75
CA GLY A 6 -3.66 -10.41 14.41
C GLY A 6 -2.94 -9.51 13.40
N LEU A 7 -3.57 -9.16 12.29
CA LEU A 7 -2.86 -8.52 11.16
C LEU A 7 -2.33 -7.13 11.51
N GLU A 8 -3.18 -6.24 12.04
CA GLU A 8 -2.76 -4.88 12.40
C GLU A 8 -1.58 -4.91 13.40
N ARG A 9 -1.71 -5.72 14.45
CA ARG A 9 -0.66 -5.88 15.47
C ARG A 9 0.65 -6.40 14.85
N ARG A 10 0.57 -7.40 13.97
CA ARG A 10 1.75 -8.00 13.32
C ARG A 10 2.44 -7.03 12.37
N LEU A 11 1.67 -6.23 11.63
CA LEU A 11 2.20 -5.18 10.75
C LEU A 11 2.90 -4.10 11.58
N ARG A 12 2.25 -3.57 12.62
CA ARG A 12 2.84 -2.55 13.51
C ARG A 12 4.12 -3.03 14.21
N ALA A 13 4.23 -4.32 14.51
CA ALA A 13 5.40 -4.88 15.17
C ALA A 13 6.59 -5.13 14.23
N GLN A 14 6.38 -5.16 12.91
CA GLN A 14 7.38 -5.64 11.94
C GLN A 14 7.74 -4.64 10.84
N LEU A 15 6.98 -3.55 10.72
CA LEU A 15 7.22 -2.50 9.74
C LEU A 15 7.61 -1.20 10.43
N LEU A 16 8.53 -0.44 9.85
CA LEU A 16 8.91 0.91 10.29
C LEU A 16 8.10 2.00 9.58
N GLY A 17 7.51 1.67 8.41
CA GLY A 17 6.56 2.52 7.72
C GLY A 17 5.23 2.71 8.45
N ASP A 18 4.34 3.46 7.82
CA ASP A 18 3.04 3.76 8.42
C ASP A 18 2.13 2.53 8.34
N VAL A 19 1.40 2.26 9.42
CA VAL A 19 0.38 1.22 9.49
C VAL A 19 -0.88 1.85 10.10
N GLN A 20 -1.94 1.98 9.30
CA GLN A 20 -3.12 2.77 9.66
C GLN A 20 -4.41 1.98 9.42
N PHE A 21 -5.18 1.78 10.49
CA PHE A 21 -6.48 1.08 10.48
C PHE A 21 -7.61 1.98 11.01
N ASP A 22 -7.31 3.23 11.33
CA ASP A 22 -8.28 4.21 11.80
C ASP A 22 -9.24 4.62 10.68
N ALA A 23 -10.44 5.05 11.07
CA ALA A 23 -11.51 5.36 10.12
C ALA A 23 -11.18 6.57 9.22
N PHE A 24 -10.45 7.56 9.74
CA PHE A 24 -10.12 8.77 8.99
C PHE A 24 -9.15 8.45 7.86
N THR A 25 -8.04 7.77 8.15
CA THR A 25 -7.08 7.36 7.13
C THR A 25 -7.73 6.44 6.11
N ARG A 26 -8.47 5.41 6.55
CA ARG A 26 -9.14 4.50 5.62
C ARG A 26 -10.13 5.24 4.70
N GLY A 27 -10.82 6.25 5.20
CA GLY A 27 -11.68 7.12 4.40
C GLY A 27 -10.93 7.87 3.30
N ARG A 28 -9.70 8.35 3.57
CA ARG A 28 -8.84 9.00 2.57
C ARG A 28 -8.44 8.07 1.42
N TYR A 29 -8.29 6.78 1.71
CA TYR A 29 -7.93 5.74 0.74
C TYR A 29 -9.13 5.01 0.14
N ALA A 30 -10.36 5.38 0.53
CA ALA A 30 -11.57 4.74 0.05
C ALA A 30 -11.97 5.15 -1.37
N THR A 31 -11.37 6.23 -1.89
CA THR A 31 -11.63 6.76 -3.23
C THR A 31 -10.35 6.85 -4.05
N ASP A 32 -10.53 6.92 -5.37
CA ASP A 32 -9.52 7.35 -6.34
C ASP A 32 -10.13 8.45 -7.23
N ALA A 33 -9.56 8.73 -8.41
CA ALA A 33 -10.10 9.74 -9.32
C ALA A 33 -11.37 9.30 -10.08
N SER A 34 -12.02 8.23 -9.61
CA SER A 34 -13.30 7.73 -10.11
C SER A 34 -14.47 8.10 -9.20
N HIS A 35 -15.68 7.68 -9.62
CA HIS A 35 -16.89 7.76 -8.81
C HIS A 35 -16.95 6.66 -7.73
N TYR A 36 -16.17 5.59 -7.85
CA TYR A 36 -16.26 4.44 -6.95
C TYR A 36 -15.69 4.77 -5.57
N GLN A 37 -16.32 4.19 -4.54
CA GLN A 37 -15.86 4.30 -3.16
C GLN A 37 -15.96 2.95 -2.45
N ILE A 38 -14.82 2.44 -1.97
CA ILE A 38 -14.73 1.17 -1.25
C ILE A 38 -13.80 1.37 -0.06
N MET A 39 -14.31 1.15 1.16
CA MET A 39 -13.52 1.30 2.38
C MET A 39 -12.50 0.16 2.50
N PRO A 40 -11.18 0.45 2.54
CA PRO A 40 -10.17 -0.59 2.70
C PRO A 40 -10.19 -1.19 4.11
N LEU A 41 -9.57 -2.35 4.28
CA LEU A 41 -9.36 -2.99 5.58
C LEU A 41 -8.43 -2.13 6.45
N GLY A 42 -7.33 -1.68 5.85
CA GLY A 42 -6.28 -0.87 6.45
C GLY A 42 -5.29 -0.43 5.36
N VAL A 43 -4.36 0.43 5.72
CA VAL A 43 -3.37 1.01 4.81
C VAL A 43 -1.98 0.86 5.41
N VAL A 44 -1.03 0.45 4.59
CA VAL A 44 0.41 0.48 4.93
C VAL A 44 1.17 1.32 3.91
N ALA A 45 2.06 2.19 4.39
CA ALA A 45 3.00 2.93 3.55
C ALA A 45 4.43 2.50 3.94
N PRO A 46 5.00 1.48 3.26
CA PRO A 46 6.30 0.92 3.59
C PRO A 46 7.43 1.90 3.28
N ARG A 47 8.50 1.89 4.08
CA ARG A 47 9.71 2.72 3.86
C ARG A 47 10.77 2.07 2.96
N SER A 48 10.55 0.83 2.55
CA SER A 48 11.41 0.13 1.59
C SER A 48 10.64 -0.96 0.85
N VAL A 49 11.17 -1.41 -0.28
CA VAL A 49 10.62 -2.57 -1.02
C VAL A 49 10.52 -3.81 -0.13
N LYS A 50 11.52 -4.06 0.74
CA LYS A 50 11.51 -5.19 1.68
C LYS A 50 10.36 -5.10 2.68
N GLU A 51 9.99 -3.89 3.12
CA GLU A 51 8.82 -3.71 3.98
C GLU A 51 7.52 -3.97 3.22
N ALA A 52 7.42 -3.57 1.95
CA ALA A 52 6.27 -3.88 1.11
C ALA A 52 6.10 -5.40 0.94
N GLU A 53 7.18 -6.11 0.62
CA GLU A 53 7.22 -7.58 0.55
C GLU A 53 6.80 -8.23 1.87
N ARG A 54 7.27 -7.69 3.00
CA ARG A 54 6.90 -8.20 4.33
C ARG A 54 5.42 -7.98 4.62
N ALA A 55 4.87 -6.82 4.29
CA ALA A 55 3.44 -6.54 4.45
C ALA A 55 2.57 -7.51 3.62
N ILE A 56 2.96 -7.77 2.37
CA ILE A 56 2.28 -8.72 1.48
C ILE A 56 2.35 -10.14 2.05
N ALA A 57 3.52 -10.56 2.57
CA ALA A 57 3.68 -11.87 3.18
C ALA A 57 2.79 -12.05 4.42
N LEU A 58 2.73 -11.05 5.29
CA LEU A 58 1.86 -11.06 6.48
C LEU A 58 0.37 -11.09 6.10
N ALA A 59 -0.04 -10.29 5.10
CA ALA A 59 -1.41 -10.32 4.60
C ALA A 59 -1.77 -11.71 4.04
N ARG A 60 -0.88 -12.33 3.26
CA ARG A 60 -1.05 -13.69 2.74
C ARG A 60 -1.21 -14.73 3.85
N GLU A 61 -0.38 -14.67 4.88
CA GLU A 61 -0.45 -15.59 6.03
C GLU A 61 -1.78 -15.48 6.78
N GLU A 62 -2.38 -14.28 6.82
CA GLU A 62 -3.67 -14.01 7.46
C GLU A 62 -4.87 -14.17 6.48
N GLY A 63 -4.63 -14.62 5.24
CA GLY A 63 -5.69 -14.79 4.23
C GLY A 63 -6.31 -13.47 3.75
N VAL A 64 -5.61 -12.35 3.91
CA VAL A 64 -6.06 -11.01 3.52
C VAL A 64 -5.55 -10.66 2.13
N ALA A 65 -6.47 -10.25 1.26
CA ALA A 65 -6.13 -9.72 -0.06
C ALA A 65 -5.34 -8.40 0.05
N VAL A 66 -4.55 -8.10 -0.98
CA VAL A 66 -3.74 -6.87 -1.05
C VAL A 66 -4.09 -6.11 -2.32
N THR A 67 -4.11 -4.79 -2.24
CA THR A 67 -4.18 -3.89 -3.39
C THR A 67 -3.04 -2.89 -3.32
N ALA A 68 -2.15 -2.94 -4.33
CA ALA A 68 -1.09 -1.95 -4.47
C ALA A 68 -1.69 -0.62 -4.94
N ARG A 69 -1.17 0.49 -4.42
CA ARG A 69 -1.62 1.83 -4.74
C ARG A 69 -0.43 2.77 -4.89
N GLY A 70 -0.40 3.51 -6.00
CA GLY A 70 0.45 4.68 -6.19
C GLY A 70 -0.33 5.97 -5.85
N GLY A 71 -0.32 6.95 -6.75
CA GLY A 71 -0.99 8.23 -6.52
C GLY A 71 -2.53 8.21 -6.41
N GLY A 72 -3.19 7.07 -6.68
CA GLY A 72 -4.66 6.96 -6.61
C GLY A 72 -5.40 7.77 -7.68
N THR A 73 -4.80 7.93 -8.86
CA THR A 73 -5.31 8.75 -9.97
C THR A 73 -6.09 7.96 -11.02
N SER A 74 -6.31 6.66 -10.80
CA SER A 74 -7.17 5.86 -11.69
C SER A 74 -8.59 6.41 -11.71
N GLN A 75 -9.24 6.34 -12.88
CA GLN A 75 -10.63 6.73 -13.06
C GLN A 75 -11.59 5.53 -13.13
N CYS A 76 -11.08 4.32 -12.90
CA CYS A 76 -11.83 3.06 -13.07
C CYS A 76 -11.88 2.22 -11.79
N GLY A 77 -11.54 2.77 -10.62
CA GLY A 77 -11.63 2.08 -9.33
C GLY A 77 -10.52 1.05 -9.08
N GLN A 78 -9.44 1.05 -9.87
CA GLN A 78 -8.38 0.03 -9.80
C GLN A 78 -7.53 0.14 -8.53
N THR A 79 -7.52 1.32 -7.90
CA THR A 79 -6.62 1.63 -6.77
C THR A 79 -7.34 1.61 -5.41
N ILE A 80 -8.57 1.12 -5.37
CA ILE A 80 -9.40 0.98 -4.17
C ILE A 80 -9.95 -0.43 -4.08
N ASN A 81 -10.08 -0.96 -2.86
CA ASN A 81 -10.68 -2.26 -2.60
C ASN A 81 -10.96 -2.42 -1.09
N SER A 82 -11.71 -3.46 -0.69
CA SER A 82 -11.94 -3.83 0.72
C SER A 82 -10.77 -4.61 1.35
N SER A 83 -9.59 -4.51 0.73
CA SER A 83 -8.35 -5.25 1.03
C SER A 83 -7.38 -4.43 1.90
N LEU A 84 -6.20 -4.97 2.20
CA LEU A 84 -5.09 -4.17 2.71
C LEU A 84 -4.50 -3.35 1.55
N ILE A 85 -4.50 -2.02 1.69
CA ILE A 85 -3.86 -1.13 0.71
C ILE A 85 -2.38 -1.00 1.05
N VAL A 86 -1.51 -1.25 0.06
CA VAL A 86 -0.07 -0.97 0.15
C VAL A 86 0.23 0.27 -0.70
N ASP A 87 0.46 1.40 -0.05
CA ASP A 87 0.74 2.70 -0.67
C ASP A 87 2.24 2.86 -0.90
N CYS A 88 2.69 2.67 -2.14
CA CYS A 88 4.09 2.84 -2.52
C CYS A 88 4.48 4.32 -2.70
N SER A 89 3.50 5.22 -2.89
CA SER A 89 3.77 6.59 -3.35
C SER A 89 4.39 7.53 -2.32
N LYS A 90 4.37 7.17 -1.04
CA LYS A 90 4.79 8.08 0.04
C LYS A 90 6.28 8.06 0.33
N TYR A 91 6.91 6.89 0.25
CA TYR A 91 8.30 6.68 0.66
C TYR A 91 9.14 5.91 -0.35
N LEU A 92 8.53 5.26 -1.35
CA LEU A 92 9.25 4.52 -2.39
C LEU A 92 9.35 5.40 -3.65
N ASP A 93 9.98 6.59 -3.52
CA ASP A 93 9.96 7.64 -4.53
C ASP A 93 11.36 7.97 -5.09
N HIS A 94 12.33 7.08 -4.89
CA HIS A 94 13.73 7.32 -5.25
C HIS A 94 14.13 6.81 -6.64
N VAL A 95 15.07 7.52 -7.27
CA VAL A 95 15.87 6.99 -8.39
C VAL A 95 16.99 6.14 -7.80
N VAL A 96 17.03 4.87 -8.16
CA VAL A 96 18.01 3.89 -7.66
C VAL A 96 19.29 3.92 -8.51
N GLU A 97 19.14 3.97 -9.83
CA GLU A 97 20.26 3.98 -10.78
C GLU A 97 19.89 4.84 -11.99
N LEU A 98 20.87 5.55 -12.55
CA LEU A 98 20.73 6.35 -13.76
C LEU A 98 21.92 6.10 -14.69
N ASP A 99 21.67 5.50 -15.84
CA ASP A 99 22.65 5.34 -16.91
C ASP A 99 22.31 6.31 -18.06
N ILE A 100 23.07 7.41 -18.12
CA ILE A 100 22.92 8.44 -19.16
C ILE A 100 23.34 7.91 -20.54
N ALA A 101 24.36 7.05 -20.61
CA ALA A 101 24.88 6.55 -21.86
C ALA A 101 23.88 5.59 -22.52
N GLN A 102 23.28 4.70 -21.72
CA GLN A 102 22.24 3.76 -22.16
C GLN A 102 20.82 4.37 -22.16
N LYS A 103 20.64 5.58 -21.62
CA LYS A 103 19.35 6.27 -21.49
C LYS A 103 18.31 5.45 -20.72
N CYS A 104 18.73 4.83 -19.62
CA CYS A 104 17.85 4.06 -18.74
C CYS A 104 18.03 4.46 -17.28
N CYS A 105 17.02 4.18 -16.47
CA CYS A 105 17.08 4.32 -15.03
C CYS A 105 16.32 3.19 -14.34
N VAL A 106 16.72 2.91 -13.10
CA VAL A 106 15.99 2.07 -12.16
C VAL A 106 15.40 2.99 -11.10
N VAL A 107 14.10 2.85 -10.84
CA VAL A 107 13.36 3.68 -9.88
C VAL A 107 12.54 2.80 -8.96
N GLU A 108 12.19 3.35 -7.81
CA GLU A 108 11.17 2.78 -6.95
C GLU A 108 9.75 3.03 -7.50
N PRO A 109 8.75 2.24 -7.08
CA PRO A 109 7.41 2.22 -7.69
C PRO A 109 6.50 3.41 -7.40
#